data_AF-A0A142M8F6-F1
#
_entry.id   AF-A0A142M8F6-F1
#
_cell.length_a   1.000
_cell.length_b   1.000
_cell.length_c   1.000
_cell.angle_alpha   90.00
_cell.angle_beta   90.00
_cell.angle_gamma   90.00
#
_symmetry.space_group_name_H-M   'P 1'
#
loop_
_entity.id
_entity.type
_entity.pdbx_description
1 polymer ?
#
loop_
_entity_poly.entity_id
_entity_poly.type
_entity_poly.pdbx_seq_one_letter_code
_entity_poly.pdbx_strand_id
1 'polypeptide(L)'
;MSDGHKTSGMTRLRNYFLTGFIVCAPLVLTIYIVWSFIGWADSWVKPYIPASYNPDTYLSIRVPGFGLIVALVMITLIGFLTANFIGRAIVGFGERLLNRTPLVRGLYKTLKQLFETALSNKSDMFRTVGMVEYPRKGVWSIVFVGNEKRTEINDKLDKEGDPLIAVFMPCTPNPTTGFLMYVHRSEVVLLDMSIEDGAKLIVSAGLVVPEPAPGAAAKSKAIEGPIGNPPAGALPQPALSKRTASSLPNT
;
A
#
# COMPACT_ATOMS: atom_id res chain seq x y z
N MET A 1 12.93 54.34 -3.16
CA MET A 1 14.04 53.79 -3.96
C MET A 1 14.33 52.39 -3.45
N SER A 2 14.56 51.46 -4.38
CA SER A 2 14.55 50.00 -4.19
C SER A 2 15.66 49.47 -3.28
N ASP A 3 15.32 48.92 -2.12
CA ASP A 3 16.24 48.10 -1.31
C ASP A 3 16.32 46.67 -1.88
N GLY A 4 17.30 46.47 -2.75
CA GLY A 4 17.61 45.16 -3.33
C GLY A 4 18.29 44.26 -2.30
N HIS A 5 17.55 43.25 -1.82
CA HIS A 5 18.06 42.19 -0.95
C HIS A 5 19.20 41.43 -1.69
N LYS A 6 20.46 41.75 -1.38
CA LYS A 6 21.64 41.08 -1.96
C LYS A 6 21.64 39.62 -1.49
N THR A 7 21.16 38.71 -2.33
CA THR A 7 21.27 37.27 -2.06
C THR A 7 22.76 36.89 -1.99
N SER A 8 23.24 36.60 -0.77
CA SER A 8 24.63 36.23 -0.48
C SER A 8 25.09 35.08 -1.38
N GLY A 9 26.31 35.16 -1.93
CA GLY A 9 26.86 34.11 -2.80
C GLY A 9 26.84 32.71 -2.16
N MET A 10 26.94 32.64 -0.83
CA MET A 10 26.77 31.42 -0.03
C MET A 10 25.36 30.80 -0.19
N THR A 11 24.33 31.64 -0.28
CA THR A 11 22.95 31.19 -0.50
C THR A 11 22.78 30.59 -1.90
N ARG A 12 23.45 31.16 -2.92
CA ARG A 12 23.42 30.63 -4.29
C ARG A 12 24.16 29.28 -4.38
N LEU A 13 25.35 29.18 -3.78
CA LEU A 13 26.10 27.92 -3.72
C LEU A 13 25.31 26.82 -3.00
N ARG A 14 24.73 27.14 -1.83
CA ARG A 14 23.86 26.22 -1.08
C ARG A 14 22.66 25.77 -1.91
N ASN A 15 22.00 26.70 -2.59
CA ASN A 15 20.84 26.36 -3.42
C ASN A 15 21.24 25.45 -4.60
N TYR A 16 22.37 25.70 -5.26
CA TYR A 16 22.86 24.81 -6.32
C TYR A 16 23.25 23.42 -5.79
N PHE A 17 23.90 23.34 -4.63
CA PHE A 17 24.20 22.05 -3.99
C PHE A 17 22.92 21.28 -3.63
N LEU A 18 21.93 21.94 -3.01
CA LEU A 18 20.66 21.32 -2.65
C LEU A 18 19.87 20.87 -3.86
N THR A 19 19.79 21.69 -4.92
CA THR A 19 19.15 21.31 -6.18
C THR A 19 19.86 20.11 -6.81
N GLY A 20 21.20 20.13 -6.89
CA GLY A 20 21.97 18.99 -7.40
C GLY A 20 21.76 17.72 -6.57
N PHE A 21 21.72 17.84 -5.25
CA PHE A 21 21.42 16.72 -4.35
C PHE A 21 20.01 16.16 -4.58
N ILE A 22 18.98 17.00 -4.65
CA ILE A 22 17.60 16.56 -4.88
C ILE A 22 17.45 15.83 -6.22
N VAL A 23 18.18 16.26 -7.25
CA VAL A 23 18.15 15.62 -8.58
C VAL A 23 18.92 14.29 -8.57
N CYS A 24 20.09 14.22 -7.92
CA CYS A 24 20.92 13.00 -7.91
C CYS A 24 20.51 11.98 -6.85
N ALA A 25 19.86 12.41 -5.75
CA ALA A 25 19.53 11.54 -4.62
C ALA A 25 18.66 10.33 -5.03
N PRO A 26 17.62 10.45 -5.87
CA PRO A 26 16.85 9.29 -6.32
C PRO A 26 17.69 8.27 -7.10
N LEU A 27 18.62 8.74 -7.95
CA LEU A 27 19.50 7.87 -8.73
C LEU A 27 20.50 7.13 -7.85
N VAL A 28 21.14 7.84 -6.92
CA VAL A 28 22.09 7.21 -5.98
C VAL A 28 21.37 6.24 -5.07
N LEU A 29 20.18 6.61 -4.56
CA LEU A 29 19.38 5.76 -3.69
C LEU A 29 18.93 4.48 -4.40
N THR A 30 18.48 4.58 -5.65
CA THR A 30 18.08 3.40 -6.44
C THR A 30 19.27 2.48 -6.69
N ILE A 31 20.42 3.01 -7.12
CA ILE A 31 21.65 2.21 -7.28
C ILE A 31 22.02 1.54 -5.97
N TYR A 32 22.03 2.28 -4.85
CA TYR A 32 22.33 1.74 -3.54
C TYR A 32 21.38 0.58 -3.16
N ILE A 33 20.07 0.76 -3.30
CA ILE A 33 19.08 -0.28 -2.98
C ILE A 33 19.29 -1.53 -3.83
N VAL A 34 19.49 -1.37 -5.15
CA VAL A 34 19.73 -2.52 -6.05
C VAL A 34 20.99 -3.28 -5.66
N TRP A 35 22.10 -2.56 -5.42
CA TRP A 35 23.37 -3.19 -5.03
C TRP A 35 23.29 -3.85 -3.64
N SER A 36 22.63 -3.22 -2.67
CA SER A 36 22.39 -3.81 -1.35
C SER A 36 21.55 -5.07 -1.44
N PHE A 37 20.48 -5.08 -2.25
CA PHE A 37 19.63 -6.24 -2.44
C PHE A 37 20.38 -7.41 -3.10
N ILE A 38 21.16 -7.13 -4.15
CA ILE A 38 22.00 -8.14 -4.82
C ILE A 38 23.00 -8.74 -3.83
N GLY A 39 23.71 -7.90 -3.07
CA GLY A 39 24.69 -8.36 -2.07
C GLY A 39 24.05 -9.18 -0.95
N TRP A 40 22.86 -8.78 -0.49
CA TRP A 40 22.08 -9.53 0.49
C TRP A 40 21.68 -10.91 -0.06
N ALA A 41 21.12 -10.98 -1.27
CA ALA A 41 20.75 -12.25 -1.90
C ALA A 41 21.96 -13.17 -2.10
N ASP A 42 23.07 -12.62 -2.59
CA ASP A 42 24.33 -13.37 -2.74
C ASP A 42 24.84 -13.91 -1.40
N SER A 43 24.76 -13.12 -0.32
CA SER A 43 25.16 -13.53 1.03
C SER A 43 24.32 -14.69 1.58
N TRP A 44 23.02 -14.73 1.26
CA TRP A 44 22.14 -15.83 1.66
C TRP A 44 22.37 -17.11 0.86
N VAL A 45 22.74 -16.99 -0.43
CA VAL A 45 22.75 -18.14 -1.34
C VAL A 45 24.15 -18.71 -1.52
N LYS A 46 25.17 -17.88 -1.75
CA LYS A 46 26.55 -18.31 -2.02
C LYS A 46 27.13 -19.26 -0.95
N PRO A 47 26.84 -19.12 0.37
CA PRO A 47 27.34 -20.06 1.37
C PRO A 47 26.84 -21.50 1.20
N TYR A 48 25.70 -21.69 0.52
CA TYR A 48 25.14 -23.02 0.24
C TYR A 48 25.56 -23.57 -1.13
N ILE A 49 26.27 -22.78 -1.94
CA ILE A 49 26.80 -23.22 -3.23
C ILE A 49 28.16 -23.90 -2.99
N PRO A 50 28.37 -25.14 -3.45
CA PRO A 50 29.67 -25.78 -3.36
C PRO A 50 30.75 -24.92 -4.05
N ALA A 51 31.95 -24.86 -3.48
CA ALA A 51 33.03 -24.00 -3.99
C ALA A 51 33.36 -24.24 -5.48
N SER A 52 33.13 -25.45 -5.98
CA SER A 52 33.32 -25.81 -7.39
C SER A 52 32.38 -25.08 -8.37
N TYR A 53 31.22 -24.62 -7.91
CA TYR A 53 30.23 -23.91 -8.72
C TYR A 53 30.19 -22.41 -8.40
N ASN A 54 31.05 -21.93 -7.49
CA ASN A 54 31.12 -20.52 -7.16
C ASN A 54 32.13 -19.81 -8.10
N PRO A 55 31.68 -18.89 -8.96
CA PRO A 55 32.58 -18.15 -9.85
C PRO A 55 33.61 -17.32 -9.08
N ASP A 56 33.31 -16.92 -7.84
CA ASP A 56 34.24 -16.19 -6.96
C ASP A 56 35.44 -17.06 -6.52
N THR A 57 35.40 -18.38 -6.73
CA THR A 57 36.53 -19.30 -6.45
C THR A 57 37.53 -19.36 -7.60
N TYR A 58 37.11 -19.03 -8.82
CA TYR A 58 37.95 -19.10 -10.03
C TYR A 58 38.27 -17.73 -10.63
N LEU A 59 37.44 -16.71 -10.35
CA LEU A 59 37.64 -15.34 -10.78
C LEU A 59 38.16 -14.51 -9.59
N SER A 60 39.22 -13.72 -9.81
CA SER A 60 39.73 -12.75 -8.82
C SER A 60 38.80 -11.56 -8.59
N ILE A 61 37.73 -11.45 -9.39
CA ILE A 61 36.71 -10.42 -9.31
C ILE A 61 35.42 -11.09 -8.85
N ARG A 62 34.83 -10.58 -7.76
CA ARG A 62 33.53 -11.05 -7.27
C ARG A 62 32.48 -10.77 -8.34
N VAL A 63 31.69 -11.78 -8.71
CA VAL A 63 30.57 -11.61 -9.65
C VAL A 63 29.31 -11.32 -8.82
N PRO A 64 28.85 -10.05 -8.74
CA PRO A 64 27.63 -9.71 -8.01
C PRO A 64 26.42 -10.27 -8.76
N GLY A 65 25.47 -10.87 -8.04
CA GLY A 65 24.19 -11.34 -8.58
C GLY A 65 24.18 -12.80 -9.02
N PHE A 66 25.30 -13.52 -8.91
CA PHE A 66 25.33 -14.96 -9.18
C PHE A 66 24.43 -15.74 -8.22
N GLY A 67 24.44 -15.40 -6.93
CA GLY A 67 23.57 -16.03 -5.93
C GLY A 67 22.09 -15.75 -6.20
N LEU A 68 21.76 -14.53 -6.65
CA LEU A 68 20.41 -14.18 -7.09
C LEU A 68 19.93 -15.06 -8.26
N ILE A 69 20.76 -15.27 -9.28
CA ILE A 69 20.43 -16.14 -10.42
C ILE A 69 20.21 -17.58 -9.96
N VAL A 70 21.12 -18.10 -9.11
CA VAL A 70 21.01 -19.46 -8.56
C VAL A 70 19.73 -19.63 -7.74
N ALA A 71 19.38 -18.65 -6.89
CA ALA A 71 18.12 -18.67 -6.14
C ALA A 71 16.90 -18.71 -7.07
N LEU A 72 16.90 -17.90 -8.14
CA LEU A 72 15.80 -17.87 -9.11
C LEU A 72 15.64 -19.22 -9.80
N VAL A 73 16.74 -19.86 -10.21
CA VAL A 73 16.73 -21.20 -10.81
C VAL A 73 16.21 -22.23 -9.81
N MET A 74 16.72 -22.22 -8.57
CA MET A 74 16.30 -23.15 -7.52
C MET A 74 14.81 -23.04 -7.19
N ILE A 75 14.30 -21.83 -7.00
CA ILE A 75 12.87 -21.58 -6.73
C ILE A 75 12.02 -22.07 -7.91
N THR A 76 12.46 -21.80 -9.14
CA THR A 76 11.77 -22.25 -10.35
C THR A 76 11.74 -23.78 -10.44
N LEU A 77 12.86 -24.45 -10.14
CA LEU A 77 12.95 -25.91 -10.11
C LEU A 77 12.03 -26.50 -9.03
N ILE A 78 11.99 -25.93 -7.83
CA ILE A 78 11.07 -26.36 -6.77
C ILE A 78 9.61 -26.22 -7.23
N GLY A 79 9.27 -25.09 -7.86
CA GLY A 79 7.94 -24.87 -8.44
C GLY A 79 7.60 -25.92 -9.51
N PHE A 80 8.52 -26.18 -10.43
CA PHE A 80 8.39 -27.19 -11.48
C PHE A 80 8.22 -28.60 -10.91
N LEU A 81 9.02 -28.99 -9.91
CA LEU A 81 8.88 -30.29 -9.22
C LEU A 81 7.50 -30.40 -8.57
N THR A 82 7.04 -29.33 -7.91
CA THR A 82 5.75 -29.27 -7.22
C THR A 82 4.56 -29.31 -8.19
N ALA A 83 4.75 -28.99 -9.47
CA ALA A 83 3.70 -29.19 -10.47
C ALA A 83 3.41 -30.68 -10.75
N ASN A 84 4.39 -31.56 -10.50
CA ASN A 84 4.27 -33.00 -10.72
C ASN A 84 3.62 -33.72 -9.53
N PHE A 85 3.04 -34.91 -9.76
CA PHE A 85 2.38 -35.72 -8.71
C PHE A 85 3.31 -36.04 -7.53
N ILE A 86 4.55 -36.44 -7.82
CA ILE A 86 5.56 -36.78 -6.81
C ILE A 86 5.95 -35.54 -5.98
N GLY A 87 6.14 -34.38 -6.60
CA GLY A 87 6.48 -33.16 -5.88
C GLY A 87 5.36 -32.70 -4.96
N ARG A 88 4.09 -32.80 -5.40
CA ARG A 88 2.93 -32.53 -4.52
C ARG A 88 2.88 -33.48 -3.32
N ALA A 89 3.21 -34.76 -3.52
CA ALA A 89 3.26 -35.73 -2.43
C ALA A 89 4.36 -35.41 -1.40
N ILE A 90 5.56 -35.03 -1.86
CA ILE A 90 6.69 -34.66 -1.00
C ILE A 90 6.38 -33.39 -0.18
N VAL A 91 5.89 -32.34 -0.84
CA VAL A 91 5.50 -31.10 -0.17
C VAL A 91 4.39 -31.37 0.84
N GLY A 92 3.36 -32.12 0.46
CA GLY A 92 2.27 -32.49 1.36
C GLY A 92 2.73 -33.32 2.58
N PHE A 93 3.75 -34.17 2.43
CA PHE A 93 4.35 -34.88 3.56
C PHE A 93 5.09 -33.93 4.51
N GLY A 94 5.89 -33.00 3.97
CA GLY A 94 6.56 -31.97 4.76
C GLY A 94 5.58 -31.09 5.54
N GLU A 95 4.47 -30.71 4.91
CA GLU A 95 3.40 -29.96 5.57
C GLU A 95 2.75 -30.75 6.70
N ARG A 96 2.51 -32.05 6.51
CA ARG A 96 1.97 -32.91 7.58
C ARG A 96 2.92 -32.99 8.77
N LEU A 97 4.24 -33.01 8.53
CA LEU A 97 5.25 -33.02 9.59
C LEU A 97 5.26 -31.68 10.36
N LEU A 98 5.25 -30.55 9.65
CA LEU A 98 5.15 -29.22 10.24
C LEU A 98 3.83 -29.00 11.00
N ASN A 99 2.74 -29.61 10.53
CA ASN A 99 1.44 -29.50 11.21
C ASN A 99 1.36 -30.25 12.54
N ARG A 100 2.32 -31.15 12.83
CA ARG A 100 2.41 -31.89 14.10
C ARG A 100 3.12 -31.10 15.20
N THR A 101 3.84 -30.03 14.88
CA THR A 101 4.53 -29.21 15.88
C THR A 101 3.62 -28.07 16.36
N PRO A 102 3.16 -28.08 17.63
CA PRO A 102 2.07 -27.21 18.10
C PRO A 102 2.35 -25.71 18.01
N LEU A 103 3.61 -25.26 18.08
CA LEU A 103 4.00 -23.86 17.88
C LEU A 103 4.09 -23.46 16.40
N VAL A 104 4.71 -24.30 15.56
CA VAL A 104 5.05 -23.92 14.17
C VAL A 104 3.86 -24.07 13.24
N ARG A 105 2.94 -25.01 13.52
CA ARG A 105 1.77 -25.28 12.66
C ARG A 105 0.89 -24.05 12.43
N GLY A 106 0.68 -23.22 13.45
CA GLY A 106 -0.18 -22.03 13.37
C GLY A 106 0.44 -20.98 12.46
N LEU A 107 1.71 -20.65 12.73
CA LEU A 107 2.47 -19.68 11.96
C LEU A 107 2.61 -20.11 10.49
N TYR A 108 2.96 -21.38 10.22
CA TYR A 108 3.10 -21.89 8.86
C TYR A 108 1.78 -21.79 8.08
N LYS A 109 0.65 -22.21 8.68
CA LYS A 109 -0.65 -22.13 8.02
C LYS A 109 -1.06 -20.68 7.71
N THR A 110 -0.90 -19.76 8.66
CA THR A 110 -1.24 -18.35 8.45
C THR A 110 -0.37 -17.72 7.35
N LEU A 111 0.94 -17.99 7.37
CA LEU A 111 1.84 -17.50 6.32
C LEU A 111 1.49 -18.10 4.97
N LYS A 112 1.29 -19.41 4.89
CA LYS A 112 0.91 -20.10 3.65
C LYS A 112 -0.38 -19.51 3.08
N GLN A 113 -1.41 -19.34 3.90
CA GLN A 113 -2.68 -18.75 3.49
C GLN A 113 -2.50 -17.31 2.99
N LEU A 114 -1.66 -16.50 3.66
CA LEU A 114 -1.37 -15.14 3.22
C LEU A 114 -0.69 -15.12 1.84
N PHE A 115 0.29 -16.00 1.62
CA PHE A 115 0.96 -16.13 0.31
C PHE A 115 0.02 -16.66 -0.78
N GLU A 116 -0.76 -17.70 -0.50
CA GLU A 116 -1.76 -18.23 -1.44
C GLU A 116 -2.77 -17.15 -1.83
N THR A 117 -3.28 -16.41 -0.85
CA THR A 117 -4.22 -15.29 -1.06
C THR A 117 -3.58 -14.15 -1.86
N ALA A 118 -2.34 -13.77 -1.56
CA ALA A 118 -1.63 -12.71 -2.27
C ALA A 118 -1.33 -13.08 -3.73
N LEU A 119 -1.00 -14.35 -4.01
CA LEU A 119 -0.75 -14.83 -5.36
C LEU A 119 -2.05 -15.07 -6.13
N SER A 120 -3.11 -15.55 -5.49
CA SER A 120 -4.41 -15.81 -6.13
C SER A 120 -5.18 -14.52 -6.44
N ASN A 121 -4.91 -13.43 -5.72
CA ASN A 121 -5.73 -12.21 -5.78
C ASN A 121 -5.02 -10.98 -6.38
N LYS A 122 -3.86 -11.15 -7.04
CA LYS A 122 -3.10 -10.01 -7.59
C LYS A 122 -3.86 -9.18 -8.62
N SER A 123 -4.91 -9.72 -9.23
CA SER A 123 -5.79 -8.98 -10.16
C SER A 123 -7.06 -8.41 -9.52
N ASP A 124 -7.34 -8.68 -8.25
CA ASP A 124 -8.71 -8.54 -7.71
C ASP A 124 -8.81 -7.99 -6.27
N MET A 125 -7.73 -7.73 -5.51
CA MET A 125 -7.88 -7.33 -4.09
C MET A 125 -8.59 -5.99 -3.88
N PHE A 126 -8.44 -5.04 -4.81
CA PHE A 126 -9.23 -3.81 -4.89
C PHE A 126 -9.52 -3.59 -6.36
N ARG A 127 -10.78 -3.34 -6.73
CA ARG A 127 -11.16 -3.18 -8.14
C ARG A 127 -11.41 -1.73 -8.52
N THR A 128 -11.75 -0.89 -7.55
CA THR A 128 -12.28 0.44 -7.84
C THR A 128 -12.00 1.40 -6.71
N VAL A 129 -11.73 2.65 -7.05
CA VAL A 129 -11.63 3.76 -6.09
C VAL A 129 -13.03 4.33 -5.88
N GLY A 130 -13.40 4.61 -4.65
CA GLY A 130 -14.66 5.25 -4.31
C GLY A 130 -14.47 6.39 -3.32
N MET A 131 -15.56 7.10 -3.06
CA MET A 131 -15.67 8.07 -1.98
C MET A 131 -16.83 7.69 -1.07
N VAL A 132 -16.60 7.83 0.23
CA VAL A 132 -17.62 7.66 1.27
C VAL A 132 -17.67 8.89 2.15
N GLU A 133 -18.84 9.18 2.71
CA GLU A 133 -18.97 10.27 3.68
C GLU A 133 -18.41 9.85 5.05
N TYR A 134 -17.26 10.40 5.42
CA TYR A 134 -16.62 10.15 6.71
C TYR A 134 -15.76 11.36 7.11
N PRO A 135 -15.77 11.80 8.39
CA PRO A 135 -16.49 11.23 9.53
C PRO A 135 -17.94 11.73 9.69
N ARG A 136 -18.39 12.67 8.86
CA ARG A 136 -19.76 13.23 8.91
C ARG A 136 -20.31 13.53 7.52
N LYS A 137 -21.62 13.72 7.41
CA LYS A 137 -22.32 14.16 6.19
C LYS A 137 -21.67 15.41 5.59
N GLY A 138 -21.47 15.39 4.27
CA GLY A 138 -20.80 16.43 3.49
C GLY A 138 -19.26 16.43 3.56
N VAL A 139 -18.63 15.51 4.30
CA VAL A 139 -17.17 15.33 4.32
C VAL A 139 -16.86 13.98 3.67
N TRP A 140 -16.05 14.00 2.61
CA TRP A 140 -15.79 12.81 1.81
C TRP A 140 -14.36 12.31 1.99
N SER A 141 -14.22 10.99 2.08
CA SER A 141 -12.93 10.30 2.17
C SER A 141 -12.78 9.33 1.00
N ILE A 142 -11.57 9.27 0.44
CA ILE A 142 -11.21 8.27 -0.58
C ILE A 142 -11.16 6.89 0.08
N VAL A 143 -11.72 5.89 -0.60
CA VAL A 143 -11.66 4.49 -0.19
C VAL A 143 -11.34 3.59 -1.38
N PHE A 144 -10.75 2.43 -1.08
CA PHE A 144 -10.56 1.36 -2.06
C PHE A 144 -11.62 0.29 -1.82
N VAL A 145 -12.40 -0.02 -2.85
CA VAL A 145 -13.47 -1.02 -2.78
C VAL A 145 -12.86 -2.39 -3.04
N GLY A 146 -13.00 -3.28 -2.05
CA GLY A 146 -12.56 -4.67 -2.15
C GLY A 146 -13.51 -5.54 -2.98
N ASN A 147 -13.23 -6.83 -3.07
CA ASN A 147 -14.15 -7.76 -3.71
C ASN A 147 -15.45 -7.91 -2.93
N GLU A 148 -16.56 -7.89 -3.67
CA GLU A 148 -17.89 -8.23 -3.17
C GLU A 148 -17.98 -9.75 -2.95
N LYS A 149 -17.52 -10.22 -1.79
CA LYS A 149 -17.75 -11.58 -1.32
C LYS A 149 -18.75 -11.56 -0.18
N ARG A 150 -19.79 -12.40 -0.26
CA ARG A 150 -20.76 -12.56 0.82
C ARG A 150 -20.05 -13.15 2.05
N THR A 151 -20.12 -12.43 3.16
CA THR A 151 -19.51 -12.81 4.45
C THR A 151 -20.57 -12.96 5.53
N GLU A 152 -20.20 -13.45 6.72
CA GLU A 152 -21.10 -13.48 7.88
C GLU A 152 -21.64 -12.08 8.25
N ILE A 153 -20.88 -11.02 7.93
CA ILE A 153 -21.28 -9.63 8.13
C ILE A 153 -22.49 -9.31 7.24
N ASN A 154 -22.44 -9.73 5.98
CA ASN A 154 -23.55 -9.60 5.05
C ASN A 154 -24.79 -10.36 5.55
N ASP A 155 -24.60 -11.59 6.03
CA ASP A 155 -25.70 -12.45 6.50
C ASP A 155 -26.48 -11.85 7.66
N LYS A 156 -25.83 -11.03 8.50
CA LYS A 156 -26.43 -10.46 9.71
C LYS A 156 -26.89 -9.02 9.56
N LEU A 157 -26.28 -8.24 8.67
CA LEU A 157 -26.42 -6.78 8.64
C LEU A 157 -26.83 -6.22 7.28
N ASP A 158 -26.90 -7.02 6.22
CA ASP A 158 -27.36 -6.54 4.92
C ASP A 158 -28.82 -6.07 4.99
N LYS A 159 -29.11 -5.04 4.20
CA LYS A 159 -30.47 -4.60 3.92
C LYS A 159 -30.89 -5.13 2.56
N GLU A 160 -32.18 -5.42 2.42
CA GLU A 160 -32.73 -5.89 1.16
C GLU A 160 -32.50 -4.85 0.05
N GLY A 161 -31.81 -5.25 -1.02
CA GLY A 161 -31.45 -4.38 -2.14
C GLY A 161 -30.28 -3.42 -1.90
N ASP A 162 -29.68 -3.38 -0.72
CA ASP A 162 -28.54 -2.51 -0.41
C ASP A 162 -27.46 -3.24 0.44
N PRO A 163 -26.67 -4.11 -0.22
CA PRO A 163 -25.69 -4.95 0.46
C PRO A 163 -24.55 -4.11 1.04
N LEU A 164 -24.00 -4.58 2.16
CA LEU A 164 -22.77 -4.04 2.72
C LEU A 164 -21.57 -4.47 1.89
N ILE A 165 -20.74 -3.51 1.51
CA ILE A 165 -19.49 -3.75 0.80
C ILE A 165 -18.30 -3.37 1.69
N ALA A 166 -17.25 -4.20 1.61
CA ALA A 166 -16.00 -3.94 2.30
C ALA A 166 -15.20 -2.86 1.56
N VAL A 167 -14.93 -1.76 2.25
CA VAL A 167 -14.10 -0.65 1.77
C VAL A 167 -12.93 -0.43 2.71
N PHE A 168 -11.75 -0.21 2.14
CA PHE A 168 -10.56 0.16 2.89
C PHE A 168 -10.35 1.67 2.77
N MET A 169 -10.41 2.38 3.90
CA MET A 169 -10.15 3.81 4.00
C MET A 169 -8.71 4.03 4.48
N PRO A 170 -7.78 4.40 3.59
CA PRO A 170 -6.38 4.59 3.94
C PRO A 170 -6.15 5.89 4.71
N CYS A 171 -5.06 5.93 5.48
CA CYS A 171 -4.59 7.11 6.18
C CYS A 171 -3.56 7.86 5.32
N THR A 172 -3.76 9.18 5.14
CA THR A 172 -2.75 10.03 4.50
C THR A 172 -1.60 10.34 5.46
N PRO A 173 -0.31 10.30 5.04
CA PRO A 173 0.18 9.97 3.69
C PRO A 173 0.56 8.49 3.49
N ASN A 174 0.31 7.62 4.47
CA ASN A 174 0.70 6.21 4.40
C ASN A 174 -0.48 5.31 3.96
N PRO A 175 -0.61 4.96 2.67
CA PRO A 175 -1.74 4.18 2.16
C PRO A 175 -1.76 2.72 2.65
N THR A 176 -0.72 2.27 3.35
CA THR A 176 -0.65 0.91 3.91
C THR A 176 -1.41 0.78 5.24
N THR A 177 -1.72 1.90 5.90
CA THR A 177 -2.53 1.94 7.13
C THR A 177 -3.90 2.53 6.83
N GLY A 178 -4.89 2.15 7.61
CA GLY A 178 -6.26 2.59 7.37
C GLY A 178 -7.28 1.79 8.17
N PHE A 179 -8.54 2.03 7.86
CA PHE A 179 -9.68 1.35 8.46
C PHE A 179 -10.34 0.45 7.42
N LEU A 180 -10.61 -0.80 7.81
CA LEU A 180 -11.55 -1.64 7.08
C LEU A 180 -12.96 -1.27 7.56
N MET A 181 -13.81 -0.85 6.64
CA MET A 181 -15.18 -0.44 6.92
C MET A 181 -16.15 -1.22 6.05
N TYR A 182 -17.34 -1.49 6.58
CA TYR A 182 -18.46 -1.99 5.80
C TYR A 182 -19.47 -0.86 5.66
N VAL A 183 -19.78 -0.49 4.42
CA VAL A 183 -20.71 0.60 4.09
C VAL A 183 -21.72 0.08 3.09
N HIS A 184 -22.92 0.67 3.11
CA HIS A 184 -23.94 0.30 2.13
C HIS A 184 -23.49 0.69 0.73
N ARG A 185 -23.77 -0.17 -0.26
CA ARG A 185 -23.37 0.07 -1.65
C ARG A 185 -23.91 1.40 -2.17
N SER A 186 -25.08 1.81 -1.71
CA SER A 186 -25.72 3.10 -2.02
C SER A 186 -24.97 4.33 -1.50
N GLU A 187 -24.13 4.18 -0.47
CA GLU A 187 -23.38 5.28 0.17
C GLU A 187 -21.99 5.49 -0.47
N VAL A 188 -21.60 4.65 -1.42
CA VAL A 188 -20.30 4.72 -2.09
C VAL A 188 -20.44 5.32 -3.49
N VAL A 189 -19.78 6.45 -3.70
CA VAL A 189 -19.62 7.06 -5.02
C VAL A 189 -18.38 6.49 -5.68
N LEU A 190 -18.55 5.69 -6.72
CA LEU A 190 -17.41 5.15 -7.48
C LEU A 190 -16.77 6.24 -8.34
N LEU A 191 -15.44 6.22 -8.41
CA LEU A 191 -14.63 7.10 -9.23
C LEU A 191 -14.05 6.33 -10.42
N ASP A 192 -13.89 7.01 -11.55
CA ASP A 192 -13.32 6.44 -12.78
C ASP A 192 -11.77 6.40 -12.77
N MET A 193 -11.13 6.85 -11.70
CA MET A 193 -9.67 6.89 -11.58
C MET A 193 -9.08 5.51 -11.27
N SER A 194 -7.82 5.31 -11.67
CA SER A 194 -7.06 4.11 -11.33
C SER A 194 -6.75 4.04 -9.83
N ILE A 195 -6.48 2.83 -9.33
CA ILE A 195 -6.09 2.61 -7.93
C ILE A 195 -4.75 3.31 -7.65
N GLU A 196 -3.84 3.30 -8.62
CA GLU A 196 -2.55 3.98 -8.57
C GLU A 196 -2.72 5.49 -8.41
N ASP A 197 -3.68 6.08 -9.12
CA ASP A 197 -3.96 7.51 -9.04
C ASP A 197 -4.63 7.90 -7.71
N GLY A 198 -5.53 7.05 -7.21
CA GLY A 198 -6.06 7.19 -5.84
C GLY A 198 -4.95 7.11 -4.80
N ALA A 199 -4.03 6.15 -4.92
CA ALA A 199 -2.90 5.98 -4.02
C ALA A 199 -1.93 7.18 -4.08
N LYS A 200 -1.66 7.74 -5.26
CA LYS A 200 -0.87 8.98 -5.41
C LYS A 200 -1.51 10.16 -4.70
N LEU A 201 -2.83 10.32 -4.78
CA LEU A 201 -3.55 11.37 -4.07
C LEU A 201 -3.36 11.25 -2.55
N ILE A 202 -3.48 10.03 -2.01
CA ILE A 202 -3.28 9.76 -0.59
C ILE A 202 -1.84 10.04 -0.17
N VAL A 203 -0.86 9.49 -0.88
CA VAL A 203 0.57 9.65 -0.53
C VAL A 203 1.01 11.11 -0.61
N SER A 204 0.52 11.85 -1.61
CA SER A 204 0.84 13.26 -1.78
C SER A 204 0.03 14.20 -0.90
N ALA A 205 -0.86 13.69 -0.06
CA ALA A 205 -1.83 14.49 0.70
C ALA A 205 -2.65 15.46 -0.19
N GLY A 206 -2.98 15.04 -1.41
CA GLY A 206 -3.72 15.81 -2.39
C GLY A 206 -2.89 16.81 -3.21
N LEU A 207 -1.56 16.85 -3.05
CA LEU A 207 -0.69 17.74 -3.81
C LEU A 207 -0.51 17.31 -5.27
N VAL A 208 -0.67 16.01 -5.56
CA VAL A 208 -0.58 15.46 -6.92
C VAL A 208 -1.96 15.06 -7.36
N VAL A 209 -2.58 15.87 -8.24
CA VAL A 209 -3.91 15.61 -8.79
C VAL A 209 -3.77 14.79 -10.09
N PRO A 210 -4.33 13.58 -10.16
CA PRO A 210 -4.34 12.80 -11.39
C PRO A 210 -5.22 13.48 -12.44
N GLU A 211 -4.86 13.34 -13.72
CA GLU A 211 -5.64 13.94 -14.80
C GLU A 211 -7.06 13.34 -14.84
N PRO A 212 -8.12 14.16 -14.96
CA PRO A 212 -9.47 13.66 -15.13
C PRO A 212 -9.57 12.77 -16.37
N ALA A 213 -10.37 11.70 -16.29
CA ALA A 213 -10.64 10.87 -17.46
C ALA A 213 -11.20 11.71 -18.62
N PRO A 214 -10.83 11.42 -19.89
CA PRO A 214 -11.31 12.18 -21.05
C PRO A 214 -12.84 12.16 -21.11
N GLY A 215 -13.49 13.32 -20.97
CA GLY A 215 -14.95 13.47 -21.01
C GLY A 215 -15.61 13.84 -19.67
N ALA A 216 -14.86 13.86 -18.57
CA ALA A 216 -15.34 14.42 -17.31
C ALA A 216 -15.38 15.96 -17.40
N ALA A 217 -16.51 16.51 -17.84
CA ALA A 217 -16.73 17.95 -17.82
C ALA A 217 -16.58 18.47 -16.38
N ALA A 218 -15.57 19.32 -16.14
CA ALA A 218 -15.34 19.96 -14.85
C ALA A 218 -16.54 20.86 -14.50
N LYS A 219 -17.52 20.33 -13.77
CA LYS A 219 -18.67 21.08 -13.25
C LYS A 219 -18.35 21.83 -11.94
N SER A 220 -17.08 22.01 -11.60
CA SER A 220 -16.69 22.66 -10.35
C SER A 220 -16.04 24.01 -10.62
N LYS A 221 -16.73 25.09 -10.24
CA LYS A 221 -16.08 26.38 -9.97
C LYS A 221 -15.13 26.19 -8.79
N ALA A 222 -13.96 26.84 -8.82
CA ALA A 222 -13.11 26.94 -7.65
C ALA A 222 -13.96 27.36 -6.43
N ILE A 223 -13.74 26.72 -5.28
CA ILE A 223 -14.42 27.08 -4.04
C ILE A 223 -13.86 28.44 -3.63
N GLU A 224 -14.51 29.51 -4.06
CA GLU A 224 -14.25 30.86 -3.57
C GLU A 224 -14.96 31.05 -2.24
N GLY A 225 -14.17 31.15 -1.17
CA GLY A 225 -14.66 31.37 0.19
C GLY A 225 -13.53 31.22 1.21
N PRO A 226 -13.67 31.80 2.42
CA PRO A 226 -12.69 31.61 3.47
C PRO A 226 -12.61 30.13 3.85
N ILE A 227 -11.40 29.56 3.89
CA ILE A 227 -11.17 28.24 4.45
C ILE A 227 -11.46 28.32 5.95
N GLY A 228 -12.57 27.72 6.37
CA GLY A 228 -13.02 27.78 7.76
C GLY A 228 -14.15 26.80 8.04
N ASN A 229 -14.40 26.55 9.32
CA ASN A 229 -15.58 25.78 9.73
C ASN A 229 -16.84 26.57 9.31
N PRO A 230 -17.91 25.88 8.85
CA PRO A 230 -19.18 26.54 8.65
C PRO A 230 -19.61 27.25 9.95
N PRO A 231 -20.20 28.45 9.85
CA PRO A 231 -20.59 29.22 11.03
C PRO A 231 -21.44 28.36 11.97
N ALA A 232 -21.07 28.36 13.26
CA ALA A 232 -21.73 27.55 14.27
C ALA A 232 -23.24 27.89 14.30
N GLY A 233 -24.09 26.91 13.97
CA GLY A 233 -25.55 27.05 13.98
C GLY A 233 -26.27 26.86 12.64
N ALA A 234 -25.55 26.79 11.51
CA ALA A 234 -26.20 26.67 10.19
C ALA A 234 -26.70 25.25 9.84
N LEU A 235 -26.19 24.22 10.51
CA LEU A 235 -26.66 22.84 10.34
C LEU A 235 -26.90 22.22 11.72
N PRO A 236 -28.00 21.47 11.94
CA PRO A 236 -28.18 20.72 13.17
C PRO A 236 -27.02 19.73 13.29
N GLN A 237 -26.08 20.02 14.19
CA GLN A 237 -25.01 19.10 14.56
C GLN A 237 -25.60 18.10 15.56
N PRO A 238 -25.83 16.84 15.18
CA PRO A 238 -26.35 15.83 16.11
C PRO A 238 -25.37 15.55 17.26
N ALA A 239 -24.09 15.90 17.10
CA ALA A 239 -23.05 15.73 18.13
C ALA A 239 -23.20 16.69 19.33
N LEU A 240 -23.98 17.77 19.23
CA LEU A 240 -24.21 18.70 20.34
C LEU A 240 -25.43 18.39 21.19
N SER A 241 -26.29 17.44 20.77
CA SER A 241 -27.59 17.24 21.42
C SER A 241 -27.54 16.48 22.73
N LYS A 242 -26.42 15.80 23.04
CA LYS A 242 -26.21 15.11 24.31
C LYS A 242 -24.78 15.32 24.77
N ARG A 243 -24.60 16.06 25.86
CA ARG A 243 -23.34 16.09 26.63
C ARG A 243 -23.05 14.66 27.10
N THR A 244 -22.20 13.94 26.38
CA THR A 244 -21.71 12.63 26.80
C THR A 244 -20.70 12.82 27.94
N ALA A 245 -20.65 11.87 28.88
CA ALA A 245 -19.95 11.98 30.15
C ALA A 245 -18.47 12.42 30.10
N SER A 246 -17.79 12.35 28.95
CA SER A 246 -16.43 12.86 28.77
C SER A 246 -16.32 14.39 28.65
N SER A 247 -17.45 15.12 28.64
CA SER A 247 -17.49 16.59 28.60
C SER A 247 -17.67 17.24 29.97
N LEU A 248 -17.64 16.45 31.06
CA LEU A 248 -17.64 17.01 32.40
C LEU A 248 -16.21 17.46 32.74
N PRO A 249 -16.02 18.71 33.21
CA PRO A 249 -14.73 19.11 33.78
C PRO A 249 -14.40 18.16 34.93
N ASN A 250 -13.16 17.66 34.98
CA ASN A 250 -12.66 16.98 36.17
C ASN A 250 -12.73 17.98 37.33
N THR A 251 -13.66 17.76 38.26
CA THR A 251 -13.67 18.39 39.58
C THR A 251 -12.69 17.69 40.49
#